data_AF-A0A960QIW8-F1
#
_entry.id   AF-A0A960QIW8-F1
#
_cell.length_a   1.000
_cell.length_b   1.000
_cell.length_c   1.000
_cell.angle_alpha   90.00
_cell.angle_beta   90.00
_cell.angle_gamma   90.00
#
_symmetry.space_group_name_H-M   'P 1'
#
loop_
_entity.id
_entity.type
_entity.pdbx_description
1 polymer ?
#
loop_
_entity_poly.entity_id
_entity_poly.type
_entity_poly.pdbx_seq_one_letter_code
_entity_poly.pdbx_strand_id
1 'polypeptide(L)'
;MIASIIRDSLPSSFAVAIGFLLLSTNVGHAQAPAATEGLPLAIQPIDGTGAEKAIARLQQVLQRISPFRVGAATGAPVAGGTMGAGFLQGRMNAADGRKLFDRKYGRGSMEADVRQFADDIVFTLTKRPGIATSQIAFSFSPTGKPFQIYLCDFDGTNMRQITESGSNVAPAISPDGTHLAHVSLQNGEMGVVRVVDLVKGKPLSISTQPATRTELAFSPDGKQLALSMSSGPGPNNDLYLIKLPRGKPVPLTQTPVPETSPSWSPDGKRLVFAAPPAPGRSDLFVMDLKSKSSTPMPTGFPVSIDPAWSPDGNQIAFVSVSGSSRTLCVRNFQTGQTRKLTEGSQPTWGADSRHLLFTKSSGAMSMIRVDTGQIYPVVVGGGRAVDPSWTR
;
A
#
# COMPACT_ATOMS: atom_id res chain seq x y z
N MET A 1 -31.26 18.92 -15.62
CA MET A 1 -31.20 19.73 -16.86
C MET A 1 -29.73 19.94 -17.14
N ILE A 2 -29.06 19.30 -18.09
CA ILE A 2 -29.44 18.81 -19.43
C ILE A 2 -28.76 17.45 -19.66
N ALA A 3 -29.48 16.58 -20.35
CA ALA A 3 -29.05 15.28 -20.86
C ALA A 3 -28.81 15.36 -22.38
N SER A 4 -28.12 14.34 -22.92
CA SER A 4 -28.33 13.73 -24.25
C SER A 4 -27.39 14.11 -25.41
N ILE A 5 -27.27 13.11 -26.32
CA ILE A 5 -26.81 13.08 -27.72
C ILE A 5 -25.27 12.90 -27.85
N ILE A 6 -24.69 11.82 -28.40
CA ILE A 6 -24.94 11.15 -29.70
C ILE A 6 -24.61 9.64 -29.64
N ARG A 7 -25.50 8.84 -30.24
CA ARG A 7 -25.27 7.45 -30.69
C ARG A 7 -25.62 7.37 -32.19
N ASP A 8 -24.91 6.47 -32.88
CA ASP A 8 -25.23 5.75 -34.12
C ASP A 8 -25.08 6.44 -35.50
N SER A 9 -24.15 5.90 -36.30
CA SER A 9 -24.40 5.49 -37.70
C SER A 9 -23.26 4.59 -38.21
N LEU A 10 -23.57 3.31 -38.41
CA LEU A 10 -22.81 2.37 -39.25
C LEU A 10 -23.40 2.38 -40.67
N PRO A 11 -22.62 2.00 -41.69
CA PRO A 11 -23.14 1.21 -42.79
C PRO A 11 -22.45 -0.16 -42.89
N SER A 12 -23.25 -1.17 -43.20
CA SER A 12 -22.88 -2.57 -43.40
C SER A 12 -22.50 -2.85 -44.86
N SER A 13 -21.68 -3.90 -45.02
CA SER A 13 -21.49 -4.77 -46.20
C SER A 13 -20.23 -4.52 -47.05
N PHE A 14 -19.21 -5.36 -46.86
CA PHE A 14 -18.55 -6.11 -47.94
C PHE A 14 -17.84 -7.32 -47.31
N ALA A 15 -18.30 -8.52 -47.67
CA ALA A 15 -17.70 -9.78 -47.28
C ALA A 15 -16.64 -10.19 -48.33
N VAL A 16 -15.41 -10.44 -47.89
CA VAL A 16 -14.41 -11.18 -48.66
C VAL A 16 -13.87 -12.27 -47.73
N ALA A 17 -14.15 -13.52 -48.09
CA ALA A 17 -13.63 -14.70 -47.41
C ALA A 17 -12.16 -14.91 -47.80
N ILE A 18 -11.26 -14.78 -46.82
CA ILE A 18 -9.89 -15.27 -46.93
C ILE A 18 -9.72 -16.30 -45.82
N GLY A 19 -9.71 -17.58 -46.22
CA GLY A 19 -9.40 -18.69 -45.33
C GLY A 19 -7.94 -18.63 -44.90
N PHE A 20 -7.70 -18.50 -43.61
CA PHE A 20 -6.38 -18.73 -43.01
C PHE A 20 -6.41 -20.06 -42.26
N LEU A 21 -5.56 -20.98 -42.74
CA LEU A 21 -5.17 -22.21 -42.07
C LEU A 21 -4.65 -21.88 -40.66
N LEU A 22 -5.31 -22.39 -39.63
CA LEU A 22 -4.78 -22.40 -38.26
C LEU A 22 -3.68 -23.47 -38.17
N LEU A 23 -2.43 -23.06 -38.38
CA LEU A 23 -1.28 -23.78 -37.85
C LEU A 23 -1.18 -23.46 -36.35
N SER A 24 -1.69 -24.37 -35.53
CA SER A 24 -1.48 -24.40 -34.08
C SER A 24 0.01 -24.61 -33.80
N THR A 25 0.77 -23.52 -33.74
CA THR A 25 2.07 -23.56 -33.09
C THR A 25 1.81 -23.63 -31.59
N ASN A 26 1.94 -24.86 -31.09
CA ASN A 26 1.92 -25.19 -29.69
C ASN A 26 3.14 -24.50 -29.04
N VAL A 27 2.99 -23.22 -28.67
CA VAL A 27 3.97 -22.56 -27.79
C VAL A 27 3.77 -23.20 -26.44
N GLY A 28 4.53 -24.28 -26.22
CA GLY A 28 4.64 -24.93 -24.94
C GLY A 28 4.83 -23.84 -23.89
N HIS A 29 3.86 -23.72 -22.99
CA HIS A 29 4.08 -22.99 -21.77
C HIS A 29 5.21 -23.74 -21.09
N ALA A 30 6.43 -23.21 -21.21
CA ALA A 30 7.53 -23.62 -20.35
C ALA A 30 7.03 -23.33 -18.95
N GLN A 31 6.55 -24.38 -18.29
CA GLN A 31 6.17 -24.38 -16.90
C GLN A 31 7.44 -23.93 -16.18
N ALA A 32 7.42 -22.70 -15.69
CA ALA A 32 8.55 -22.16 -14.93
C ALA A 32 8.89 -23.20 -13.86
N PRO A 33 10.17 -23.59 -13.70
CA PRO A 33 10.54 -24.53 -12.67
C PRO A 33 9.97 -24.01 -11.34
N ALA A 34 9.28 -24.87 -10.59
CA ALA A 34 8.70 -24.52 -9.31
C ALA A 34 9.84 -24.10 -8.38
N ALA A 35 10.10 -22.80 -8.33
CA ALA A 35 11.30 -22.27 -7.72
C ALA A 35 11.29 -22.60 -6.24
N THR A 36 12.30 -23.36 -5.83
CA THR A 36 12.60 -23.75 -4.45
C THR A 36 13.16 -22.54 -3.65
N GLU A 37 12.71 -21.31 -3.92
CA GLU A 37 13.26 -20.05 -3.43
C GLU A 37 12.56 -19.50 -2.17
N GLY A 38 12.98 -19.93 -0.99
CA GLY A 38 12.63 -19.25 0.26
C GLY A 38 13.53 -19.73 1.38
N LEU A 39 13.95 -18.83 2.28
CA LEU A 39 14.89 -19.24 3.35
C LEU A 39 14.17 -20.26 4.26
N PRO A 40 14.79 -21.40 4.59
CA PRO A 40 14.13 -22.41 5.39
C PRO A 40 13.92 -21.90 6.82
N LEU A 41 12.73 -22.14 7.38
CA LEU A 41 12.40 -21.85 8.77
C LEU A 41 11.62 -23.03 9.35
N ALA A 42 12.19 -23.64 10.38
CA ALA A 42 11.52 -24.68 11.15
C ALA A 42 10.69 -24.06 12.29
N ILE A 43 9.46 -24.55 12.46
CA ILE A 43 8.62 -24.20 13.60
C ILE A 43 8.53 -25.41 14.52
N GLN A 44 9.07 -25.28 15.73
CA GLN A 44 8.90 -26.26 16.79
C GLN A 44 7.55 -26.08 17.49
N PRO A 45 7.01 -27.13 18.13
CA PRO A 45 5.83 -27.03 18.97
C PRO A 45 5.94 -25.87 19.96
N ILE A 46 4.80 -25.22 20.18
CA ILE A 46 4.64 -24.35 21.34
C ILE A 46 4.03 -25.24 22.43
N ASP A 47 4.58 -25.23 23.64
CA ASP A 47 4.00 -26.00 24.75
C ASP A 47 2.97 -25.17 25.52
N GLY A 48 2.06 -25.83 26.25
CA GLY A 48 1.08 -25.16 27.13
C GLY A 48 -0.33 -25.07 26.57
N THR A 49 -1.27 -24.57 27.38
CA THR A 49 -2.69 -24.51 27.03
C THR A 49 -2.94 -23.51 25.90
N GLY A 50 -3.63 -23.95 24.83
CA GLY A 50 -3.92 -23.13 23.65
C GLY A 50 -2.78 -23.04 22.64
N ALA A 51 -1.68 -23.74 22.85
CA ALA A 51 -0.49 -23.65 22.01
C ALA A 51 -0.70 -24.16 20.58
N GLU A 52 -1.57 -25.14 20.36
CA GLU A 52 -1.95 -25.61 19.01
C GLU A 52 -2.56 -24.50 18.15
N LYS A 53 -3.38 -23.62 18.77
CA LYS A 53 -3.95 -22.47 18.06
C LYS A 53 -2.88 -21.42 17.75
N ALA A 54 -1.99 -21.16 18.70
CA ALA A 54 -0.90 -20.20 18.53
C ALA A 54 0.07 -20.63 17.42
N ILE A 55 0.46 -21.91 17.37
CA ILE A 55 1.37 -22.42 16.34
C ILE A 55 0.73 -22.43 14.95
N ALA A 56 -0.52 -22.87 14.83
CA ALA A 56 -1.25 -22.84 13.56
C ALA A 56 -1.39 -21.40 13.05
N ARG A 57 -1.68 -20.46 13.95
CA ARG A 57 -1.79 -19.05 13.60
C ARG A 57 -0.44 -18.45 13.20
N LEU A 58 0.64 -18.76 13.92
CA LEU A 58 1.99 -18.32 13.58
C LEU A 58 2.40 -18.79 12.18
N GLN A 59 2.11 -20.05 11.85
CA GLN A 59 2.38 -20.60 10.53
C GLN A 59 1.59 -19.86 9.44
N GLN A 60 0.30 -19.61 9.64
CA GLN A 60 -0.52 -18.84 8.69
C GLN A 60 0.02 -17.42 8.47
N VAL A 61 0.39 -16.72 9.55
CA VAL A 61 0.95 -15.37 9.48
C VAL A 61 2.28 -15.39 8.71
N LEU A 62 3.21 -16.27 9.07
CA LEU A 62 4.52 -16.38 8.41
C LEU A 62 4.41 -16.78 6.94
N GLN A 63 3.51 -17.69 6.56
CA GLN A 63 3.26 -18.04 5.16
C GLN A 63 2.82 -16.83 4.31
N ARG A 64 2.14 -15.87 4.93
CA ARG A 64 1.64 -14.67 4.25
C ARG A 64 2.67 -13.56 4.17
N ILE A 65 3.50 -13.36 5.20
CA ILE A 65 4.36 -12.16 5.32
C ILE A 65 5.85 -12.41 5.06
N SER A 66 6.29 -13.67 5.11
CA SER A 66 7.72 -13.99 5.17
C SER A 66 8.26 -14.52 3.84
N PRO A 67 9.55 -14.31 3.53
CA PRO A 67 10.20 -14.94 2.37
C PRO A 67 10.56 -16.41 2.68
N PHE A 68 10.02 -16.99 3.76
CA PHE A 68 10.48 -18.26 4.29
C PHE A 68 9.67 -19.42 3.75
N ARG A 69 10.35 -20.55 3.62
CA ARG A 69 9.72 -21.86 3.55
C ARG A 69 9.48 -22.33 4.97
N VAL A 70 8.25 -22.14 5.44
CA VAL A 70 7.82 -22.61 6.75
C VAL A 70 7.61 -24.12 6.69
N GLY A 71 8.41 -24.89 7.42
CA GLY A 71 8.30 -26.35 7.43
C GLY A 71 9.48 -27.03 8.11
N ALA A 72 9.41 -28.35 8.28
CA ALA A 72 10.52 -29.12 8.83
C ALA A 72 11.70 -29.11 7.83
N ALA A 73 12.77 -28.41 8.19
CA ALA A 73 13.98 -28.33 7.38
C ALA A 73 15.20 -28.54 8.29
N THR A 74 15.95 -29.61 8.02
CA THR A 74 17.21 -29.91 8.71
C THR A 74 18.22 -28.79 8.45
N GLY A 75 18.87 -28.29 9.49
CA GLY A 75 19.83 -27.18 9.36
C GLY A 75 19.19 -25.81 9.12
N ALA A 76 17.88 -25.66 9.37
CA ALA A 76 17.20 -24.37 9.38
C ALA A 76 17.26 -23.70 10.76
N PRO A 77 17.22 -22.36 10.84
CA PRO A 77 16.82 -21.67 12.05
C PRO A 77 15.46 -22.19 12.54
N VAL A 78 15.30 -22.24 13.86
CA VAL A 78 14.13 -22.83 14.52
C VAL A 78 13.45 -21.77 15.37
N ALA A 79 12.14 -21.60 15.20
CA ALA A 79 11.29 -20.79 16.07
C ALA A 79 10.29 -21.68 16.83
N GLY A 80 10.06 -21.39 18.10
CA GLY A 80 9.14 -22.13 18.96
C GLY A 80 8.82 -21.33 20.21
N GLY A 81 8.25 -21.96 21.23
CA GLY A 81 7.92 -21.21 22.44
C GLY A 81 7.09 -21.97 23.46
N THR A 82 6.53 -21.22 24.41
CA THR A 82 5.57 -21.74 25.39
C THR A 82 4.45 -20.73 25.61
N MET A 83 3.21 -21.20 25.65
CA MET A 83 2.05 -20.42 26.07
C MET A 83 1.95 -20.42 27.60
N GLY A 84 2.03 -19.22 28.18
CA GLY A 84 1.70 -18.98 29.58
C GLY A 84 0.30 -18.38 29.73
N ALA A 85 -0.12 -18.14 30.97
CA ALA A 85 -1.39 -17.46 31.25
C ALA A 85 -1.36 -16.01 30.75
N GLY A 86 -1.98 -15.76 29.58
CA GLY A 86 -2.09 -14.43 28.99
C GLY A 86 -0.84 -13.91 28.28
N PHE A 87 0.13 -14.77 27.96
CA PHE A 87 1.34 -14.39 27.24
C PHE A 87 1.91 -15.55 26.42
N LEU A 88 2.64 -15.22 25.35
CA LEU A 88 3.50 -16.14 24.60
C LEU A 88 4.97 -15.88 24.96
N GLN A 89 5.71 -16.92 25.33
CA GLN A 89 7.18 -16.86 25.38
C GLN A 89 7.71 -17.42 24.06
N GLY A 90 8.14 -16.56 23.14
CA GLY A 90 8.69 -16.99 21.85
C GLY A 90 10.21 -17.05 21.85
N ARG A 91 10.75 -18.11 21.26
CA ARG A 91 12.17 -18.40 21.18
C ARG A 91 12.59 -18.63 19.73
N MET A 92 13.81 -18.25 19.43
CA MET A 92 14.40 -18.53 18.13
C MET A 92 15.88 -18.90 18.28
N ASN A 93 16.27 -19.97 17.61
CA ASN A 93 17.64 -20.47 17.55
C ASN A 93 18.12 -20.49 16.10
N ALA A 94 19.42 -20.30 15.89
CA ALA A 94 20.07 -20.55 14.61
C ALA A 94 20.19 -22.05 14.34
N ALA A 95 20.58 -22.40 13.12
CA ALA A 95 20.76 -23.79 12.69
C ALA A 95 21.79 -24.56 13.52
N ASP A 96 22.77 -23.86 14.09
CA ASP A 96 23.82 -24.40 14.99
C ASP A 96 23.35 -24.54 16.46
N GLY A 97 22.07 -24.25 16.74
CA GLY A 97 21.49 -24.27 18.09
C GLY A 97 21.76 -23.00 18.91
N ARG A 98 22.53 -22.03 18.40
CA ARG A 98 22.78 -20.78 19.10
C ARG A 98 21.49 -19.97 19.24
N LYS A 99 21.18 -19.56 20.47
CA LYS A 99 20.02 -18.69 20.74
C LYS A 99 20.15 -17.35 20.04
N LEU A 100 19.17 -17.03 19.19
CA LEU A 100 19.04 -15.73 18.53
C LEU A 100 18.23 -14.78 19.42
N PHE A 101 17.10 -15.25 19.97
CA PHE A 101 16.36 -14.52 21.00
C PHE A 101 15.45 -15.44 21.83
N ASP A 102 15.03 -14.93 22.99
CA ASP A 102 13.98 -15.49 23.85
C ASP A 102 13.22 -14.32 24.48
N ARG A 103 11.93 -14.15 24.13
CA ARG A 103 11.15 -12.94 24.42
C ARG A 103 9.74 -13.29 24.90
N LYS A 104 9.25 -12.48 25.84
CA LYS A 104 7.88 -12.55 26.34
C LYS A 104 7.00 -11.54 25.59
N TYR A 105 5.89 -12.01 25.04
CA TYR A 105 4.84 -11.23 24.40
C TYR A 105 3.58 -11.34 25.25
N GLY A 106 3.03 -10.22 25.70
CA GLY A 106 1.81 -10.17 26.52
C GLY A 106 0.97 -8.94 26.18
N ARG A 107 0.62 -8.79 24.90
CA ARG A 107 -0.08 -7.62 24.32
C ARG A 107 -1.60 -7.73 24.43
N GLY A 108 -2.10 -8.46 25.43
CA GLY A 108 -3.53 -8.57 25.74
C GLY A 108 -4.30 -9.63 24.95
N SER A 109 -3.71 -10.25 23.92
CA SER A 109 -4.33 -11.40 23.22
C SER A 109 -3.28 -12.30 22.57
N MET A 110 -3.63 -13.58 22.41
CA MET A 110 -2.80 -14.56 21.68
C MET A 110 -2.49 -14.09 20.26
N GLU A 111 -3.46 -13.48 19.57
CA GLU A 111 -3.29 -13.00 18.20
C GLU A 111 -2.23 -11.88 18.12
N ALA A 112 -2.30 -10.90 19.03
CA ALA A 112 -1.33 -9.81 19.08
C ALA A 112 0.09 -10.31 19.42
N ASP A 113 0.18 -11.30 20.32
CA ASP A 113 1.44 -11.92 20.71
C ASP A 113 2.08 -12.70 19.56
N VAL A 114 1.27 -13.51 18.85
CA VAL A 114 1.72 -14.29 17.69
C VAL A 114 2.21 -13.37 16.56
N ARG A 115 1.50 -12.26 16.29
CA ARG A 115 1.90 -11.30 15.26
C ARG A 115 3.23 -10.63 15.61
N GLN A 116 3.40 -10.17 16.85
CA GLN A 116 4.67 -9.57 17.26
C GLN A 116 5.81 -10.59 17.18
N PHE A 117 5.56 -11.84 17.58
CA PHE A 117 6.56 -12.90 17.45
C PHE A 117 6.93 -13.17 15.98
N ALA A 118 5.95 -13.17 15.07
CA ALA A 118 6.20 -13.32 13.64
C ALA A 118 7.06 -12.19 13.07
N ASP A 119 6.79 -10.93 13.45
CA ASP A 119 7.60 -9.78 13.04
C ASP A 119 9.03 -9.86 13.58
N ASP A 120 9.22 -10.29 14.83
CA ASP A 120 10.54 -10.50 15.44
C ASP A 120 11.33 -11.61 14.72
N ILE A 121 10.68 -12.71 14.31
CA ILE A 121 11.30 -13.77 13.49
C ILE A 121 11.74 -13.19 12.14
N VAL A 122 10.86 -12.49 11.44
CA VAL A 122 11.16 -11.88 10.13
C VAL A 122 12.32 -10.91 10.25
N PHE A 123 12.31 -10.02 11.24
CA PHE A 123 13.38 -9.06 11.46
C PHE A 123 14.70 -9.73 11.81
N THR A 124 14.67 -10.75 12.67
CA THR A 124 15.88 -11.47 13.09
C THR A 124 16.62 -12.05 11.89
N LEU A 125 15.89 -12.67 10.97
CA LEU A 125 16.45 -13.37 9.80
C LEU A 125 16.72 -12.47 8.59
N THR A 126 15.95 -11.40 8.39
CA THR A 126 16.04 -10.58 7.16
C THR A 126 16.60 -9.18 7.39
N LYS A 127 16.67 -8.73 8.65
CA LYS A 127 16.95 -7.33 9.04
C LYS A 127 16.00 -6.31 8.40
N ARG A 128 14.81 -6.77 7.98
CA ARG A 128 13.70 -5.94 7.49
C ARG A 128 12.52 -6.07 8.44
N PRO A 129 11.74 -4.99 8.65
CA PRO A 129 10.55 -5.07 9.47
C PRO A 129 9.57 -6.09 8.89
N GLY A 130 8.85 -6.79 9.77
CA GLY A 130 7.66 -7.55 9.38
C GLY A 130 6.45 -6.63 9.24
N ILE A 131 5.33 -7.20 8.78
CA ILE A 131 4.06 -6.47 8.58
C ILE A 131 2.92 -7.05 9.42
N ALA A 132 3.15 -8.05 10.26
CA ALA A 132 2.10 -8.76 10.99
C ALA A 132 1.34 -7.85 11.97
N THR A 133 2.03 -6.87 12.55
CA THR A 133 1.49 -5.90 13.51
C THR A 133 1.09 -4.57 12.85
N SER A 134 1.22 -4.46 11.53
CA SER A 134 0.94 -3.24 10.78
C SER A 134 -0.57 -3.04 10.54
N GLN A 135 -0.96 -1.78 10.32
CA GLN A 135 -2.35 -1.37 10.09
C GLN A 135 -2.54 -0.70 8.73
N ILE A 136 -3.74 -0.87 8.18
CA ILE A 136 -4.16 -0.32 6.90
C ILE A 136 -5.33 0.63 7.14
N ALA A 137 -5.19 1.87 6.69
CA ALA A 137 -6.28 2.85 6.59
C ALA A 137 -6.81 2.89 5.16
N PHE A 138 -8.12 3.04 4.99
CA PHE A 138 -8.74 3.09 3.67
C PHE A 138 -10.10 3.80 3.71
N SER A 139 -10.50 4.36 2.58
CA SER A 139 -11.85 4.85 2.37
C SER A 139 -12.75 3.66 2.04
N PHE A 140 -13.86 3.49 2.76
CA PHE A 140 -14.83 2.43 2.47
C PHE A 140 -16.24 2.99 2.42
N SER A 141 -16.97 2.60 1.38
CA SER A 141 -18.39 2.91 1.19
C SER A 141 -19.16 1.60 1.08
N PRO A 142 -19.92 1.21 2.13
CA PRO A 142 -20.95 0.21 1.98
C PRO A 142 -21.98 0.64 0.93
N THR A 143 -22.63 -0.31 0.27
CA THR A 143 -23.62 -0.01 -0.79
C THR A 143 -24.68 0.98 -0.30
N GLY A 144 -24.80 2.12 -1.00
CA GLY A 144 -25.75 3.18 -0.67
C GLY A 144 -25.37 4.05 0.53
N LYS A 145 -24.14 3.97 1.04
CA LYS A 145 -23.63 4.78 2.16
C LYS A 145 -22.47 5.68 1.69
N PRO A 146 -22.29 6.87 2.31
CA PRO A 146 -21.13 7.71 2.01
C PRO A 146 -19.83 7.00 2.41
N PHE A 147 -18.72 7.42 1.79
CA PHE A 147 -17.39 6.92 2.19
C PHE A 147 -17.08 7.34 3.62
N GLN A 148 -16.50 6.42 4.38
CA GLN A 148 -15.91 6.68 5.69
C GLN A 148 -14.50 6.11 5.74
N ILE A 149 -13.70 6.57 6.70
CA ILE A 149 -12.37 6.01 6.92
C ILE A 149 -12.48 4.81 7.86
N TYR A 150 -11.86 3.71 7.46
CA TYR A 150 -11.73 2.49 8.25
C TYR A 150 -10.26 2.18 8.51
N LEU A 151 -10.03 1.46 9.60
CA LEU A 151 -8.75 0.79 9.89
C LEU A 151 -8.97 -0.71 9.96
N CYS A 152 -8.02 -1.48 9.47
CA CYS A 152 -7.91 -2.92 9.71
C CYS A 152 -6.44 -3.30 9.90
N ASP A 153 -6.19 -4.52 10.36
CA ASP A 153 -4.83 -5.04 10.39
C ASP A 153 -4.38 -5.47 8.97
N PHE A 154 -3.09 -5.76 8.79
CA PHE A 154 -2.48 -6.12 7.49
C PHE A 154 -3.21 -7.20 6.68
N ASP A 155 -3.93 -8.10 7.35
CA ASP A 155 -4.66 -9.21 6.75
C ASP A 155 -6.16 -8.94 6.56
N GLY A 156 -6.63 -7.75 6.92
CA GLY A 156 -8.03 -7.32 6.81
C GLY A 156 -8.88 -7.59 8.05
N THR A 157 -8.33 -8.25 9.05
CA THR A 157 -9.02 -8.51 10.32
C THR A 157 -9.10 -7.23 11.17
N ASN A 158 -9.91 -7.26 12.24
CA ASN A 158 -10.12 -6.13 13.15
C ASN A 158 -10.53 -4.83 12.44
N MET A 159 -11.33 -4.96 11.37
CA MET A 159 -11.87 -3.82 10.62
C MET A 159 -12.79 -2.99 11.50
N ARG A 160 -12.49 -1.70 11.65
CA ARG A 160 -13.26 -0.74 12.44
C ARG A 160 -13.38 0.61 11.73
N GLN A 161 -14.53 1.24 11.86
CA GLN A 161 -14.81 2.57 11.32
C GLN A 161 -14.20 3.64 12.24
N ILE A 162 -13.65 4.71 11.65
CA ILE A 162 -13.00 5.81 12.37
C ILE A 162 -13.82 7.10 12.29
N THR A 163 -14.51 7.33 11.19
CA THR A 163 -15.32 8.52 10.95
C THR A 163 -16.79 8.14 10.80
N GLU A 164 -17.71 8.95 11.34
CA GLU A 164 -19.13 8.60 11.41
C GLU A 164 -20.07 9.56 10.68
N SER A 165 -19.59 10.75 10.30
CA SER A 165 -20.40 11.82 9.73
C SER A 165 -19.78 12.42 8.47
N GLY A 166 -20.62 12.88 7.54
CA GLY A 166 -20.18 13.40 6.23
C GLY A 166 -19.68 12.30 5.31
N SER A 167 -18.92 12.65 4.28
CA SER A 167 -18.19 11.69 3.45
C SER A 167 -16.69 11.92 3.64
N ASN A 168 -15.94 10.90 4.03
CA ASN A 168 -14.52 11.01 4.37
C ASN A 168 -13.70 10.10 3.46
N VAL A 169 -12.66 10.65 2.84
CA VAL A 169 -11.86 9.98 1.79
C VAL A 169 -10.36 10.27 1.93
N ALA A 170 -9.55 9.61 1.09
CA ALA A 170 -8.10 9.79 0.97
C ALA A 170 -7.34 9.80 2.31
N PRO A 171 -7.43 8.71 3.11
CA PRO A 171 -6.70 8.62 4.35
C PRO A 171 -5.20 8.53 4.10
N ALA A 172 -4.41 9.08 5.03
CA ALA A 172 -3.00 8.78 5.19
C ALA A 172 -2.74 8.44 6.65
N ILE A 173 -2.23 7.25 6.93
CA ILE A 173 -1.78 6.89 8.29
C ILE A 173 -0.31 7.27 8.45
N SER A 174 0.08 7.80 9.61
CA SER A 174 1.48 8.12 9.88
C SER A 174 2.31 6.82 9.95
N PRO A 175 3.62 6.89 9.65
CA PRO A 175 4.48 5.69 9.67
C PRO A 175 4.37 4.90 10.97
N ASP A 176 4.38 5.60 12.11
CA ASP A 176 4.26 5.03 13.45
C ASP A 176 2.84 4.57 13.85
N GLY A 177 1.83 4.78 12.99
CA GLY A 177 0.44 4.40 13.25
C GLY A 177 -0.28 5.24 14.31
N THR A 178 0.30 6.33 14.79
CA THR A 178 -0.28 7.13 15.88
C THR A 178 -1.22 8.23 15.38
N HIS A 179 -1.14 8.62 14.12
CA HIS A 179 -1.95 9.67 13.52
C HIS A 179 -2.58 9.22 12.20
N LEU A 180 -3.75 9.77 11.89
CA LEU A 180 -4.47 9.53 10.66
C LEU A 180 -4.96 10.85 10.07
N ALA A 181 -4.45 11.23 8.90
CA ALA A 181 -4.98 12.33 8.12
C ALA A 181 -6.08 11.81 7.17
N HIS A 182 -7.10 12.62 6.88
CA HIS A 182 -8.12 12.32 5.87
C HIS A 182 -8.77 13.61 5.36
N VAL A 183 -9.56 13.49 4.31
CA VAL A 183 -10.32 14.58 3.71
C VAL A 183 -11.78 14.41 4.08
N SER A 184 -12.36 15.41 4.73
CA SER A 184 -13.76 15.43 5.15
C SER A 184 -14.58 16.32 4.21
N LEU A 185 -15.58 15.72 3.56
CA LEU A 185 -16.52 16.38 2.68
C LEU A 185 -17.86 16.51 3.42
N GLN A 186 -18.24 17.72 3.78
CA GLN A 186 -19.57 18.03 4.32
C GLN A 186 -20.46 18.60 3.22
N ASN A 187 -21.78 18.39 3.34
CA ASN A 187 -22.74 18.76 2.30
C ASN A 187 -22.61 20.25 1.94
N GLY A 188 -22.26 20.55 0.68
CA GLY A 188 -22.15 21.91 0.16
C GLY A 188 -20.84 22.65 0.51
N GLU A 189 -19.94 22.03 1.29
CA GLU A 189 -18.65 22.60 1.64
C GLU A 189 -17.52 21.98 0.81
N MET A 190 -16.46 22.76 0.58
CA MET A 190 -15.21 22.21 0.05
C MET A 190 -14.56 21.28 1.07
N GLY A 191 -13.82 20.26 0.61
CA GLY A 191 -13.21 19.28 1.49
C GLY A 191 -12.20 19.89 2.46
N VAL A 192 -12.14 19.35 3.68
CA VAL A 192 -11.22 19.84 4.71
C VAL A 192 -10.28 18.72 5.12
N VAL A 193 -8.98 18.99 5.14
CA VAL A 193 -8.01 18.04 5.68
C VAL A 193 -8.16 18.00 7.20
N ARG A 194 -8.28 16.79 7.77
CA ARG A 194 -8.37 16.55 9.21
C ARG A 194 -7.30 15.56 9.62
N VAL A 195 -6.76 15.73 10.82
CA VAL A 195 -5.83 14.77 11.43
C VAL A 195 -6.46 14.21 12.71
N VAL A 196 -6.24 12.94 13.01
CA VAL A 196 -6.80 12.27 14.18
C VAL A 196 -5.65 11.61 14.92
N ASP A 197 -5.57 11.82 16.25
CA ASP A 197 -4.67 11.08 17.12
C ASP A 197 -5.34 9.75 17.45
N LEU A 198 -4.76 8.66 16.94
CA LEU A 198 -5.30 7.30 17.08
C LEU A 198 -5.02 6.70 18.46
N VAL A 199 -4.08 7.25 19.23
CA VAL A 199 -3.75 6.80 20.59
C VAL A 199 -4.73 7.41 21.61
N LYS A 200 -5.01 8.70 21.47
CA LYS A 200 -5.92 9.42 22.38
C LYS A 200 -7.38 9.38 21.93
N GLY A 201 -7.65 8.89 20.72
CA GLY A 201 -8.99 8.87 20.13
C GLY A 201 -9.58 10.27 19.92
N LYS A 202 -8.76 11.33 20.00
CA LYS A 202 -9.21 12.72 19.87
C LYS A 202 -8.83 13.24 18.48
N PRO A 203 -9.77 13.82 17.72
CA PRO A 203 -9.44 14.48 16.47
C PRO A 203 -8.54 15.68 16.76
N LEU A 204 -7.36 15.69 16.14
CA LEU A 204 -6.48 16.84 16.10
C LEU A 204 -6.79 17.58 14.81
N SER A 205 -7.75 18.49 14.81
CA SER A 205 -8.09 19.25 13.60
C SER A 205 -6.89 20.09 13.16
N ILE A 206 -6.29 19.73 12.02
CA ILE A 206 -5.22 20.47 11.37
C ILE A 206 -5.68 20.84 9.96
N SER A 207 -5.80 22.14 9.75
CA SER A 207 -6.20 22.85 8.52
C SER A 207 -7.71 23.00 8.30
N THR A 208 -8.17 24.26 8.26
CA THR A 208 -9.53 24.71 7.93
C THR A 208 -9.61 25.25 6.50
N GLN A 209 -8.67 24.86 5.63
CA GLN A 209 -8.63 25.35 4.26
C GLN A 209 -9.34 24.37 3.32
N PRO A 210 -10.15 24.91 2.40
CA PRO A 210 -10.86 24.09 1.45
C PRO A 210 -9.90 23.42 0.44
N ALA A 211 -10.19 22.15 0.16
CA ALA A 211 -9.43 21.27 -0.73
C ALA A 211 -10.42 20.41 -1.54
N THR A 212 -10.25 20.40 -2.87
CA THR A 212 -11.17 19.73 -3.79
C THR A 212 -10.74 18.31 -4.16
N ARG A 213 -9.44 17.97 -4.05
CA ARG A 213 -8.94 16.60 -4.26
C ARG A 213 -7.54 16.39 -3.68
N THR A 214 -7.47 15.84 -2.48
CA THR A 214 -6.24 15.75 -1.69
C THR A 214 -5.80 14.31 -1.55
N GLU A 215 -4.84 13.88 -2.34
CA GLU A 215 -4.04 12.70 -2.02
C GLU A 215 -3.01 13.10 -0.97
N LEU A 216 -3.02 12.41 0.17
CA LEU A 216 -2.27 12.76 1.36
C LEU A 216 -1.09 11.79 1.56
N ALA A 217 0.06 12.30 1.97
CA ALA A 217 1.21 11.46 2.29
C ALA A 217 2.03 12.02 3.46
N PHE A 218 2.08 11.28 4.57
CA PHE A 218 2.98 11.62 5.68
C PHE A 218 4.44 11.47 5.26
N SER A 219 5.29 12.38 5.75
CA SER A 219 6.73 12.22 5.68
C SER A 219 7.18 11.00 6.49
N PRO A 220 8.35 10.39 6.17
CA PRO A 220 8.85 9.21 6.88
C PRO A 220 9.06 9.43 8.39
N ASP A 221 9.32 10.67 8.81
CA ASP A 221 9.46 11.05 10.21
C ASP A 221 8.13 11.43 10.90
N GLY A 222 7.01 11.41 10.17
CA GLY A 222 5.67 11.75 10.66
C GLY A 222 5.43 13.24 10.93
N LYS A 223 6.40 14.13 10.65
CA LYS A 223 6.31 15.56 11.03
C LYS A 223 5.68 16.44 9.97
N GLN A 224 5.52 15.94 8.75
CA GLN A 224 5.00 16.70 7.61
C GLN A 224 3.95 15.89 6.86
N LEU A 225 3.03 16.59 6.21
CA LEU A 225 2.04 16.02 5.32
C LEU A 225 2.18 16.68 3.94
N ALA A 226 2.50 15.88 2.93
CA ALA A 226 2.43 16.29 1.53
C ALA A 226 1.01 16.09 1.00
N LEU A 227 0.55 17.02 0.17
CA LEU A 227 -0.79 16.98 -0.39
C LEU A 227 -0.88 17.77 -1.70
N SER A 228 -1.80 17.36 -2.56
CA SER A 228 -2.20 18.11 -3.76
C SER A 228 -3.40 18.99 -3.42
N MET A 229 -3.36 20.30 -3.74
CA MET A 229 -4.45 21.23 -3.45
C MET A 229 -4.64 22.30 -4.51
N SER A 230 -5.90 22.70 -4.72
CA SER A 230 -6.32 23.84 -5.55
C SER A 230 -6.51 25.13 -4.74
N SER A 231 -5.58 25.44 -3.82
CA SER A 231 -5.70 26.56 -2.87
C SER A 231 -4.70 27.70 -3.08
N GLY A 232 -3.91 27.63 -4.16
CA GLY A 232 -2.91 28.64 -4.54
C GLY A 232 -3.46 29.76 -5.41
N PRO A 233 -2.65 30.79 -5.71
CA PRO A 233 -3.00 31.86 -6.66
C PRO A 233 -3.10 31.37 -8.12
N GLY A 234 -2.61 30.16 -8.42
CA GLY A 234 -2.66 29.55 -9.73
C GLY A 234 -3.98 28.80 -9.98
N PRO A 235 -4.33 28.54 -11.27
CA PRO A 235 -5.59 27.87 -11.63
C PRO A 235 -5.57 26.34 -11.41
N ASN A 236 -4.46 25.78 -10.94
CA ASN A 236 -4.20 24.33 -10.94
C ASN A 236 -4.05 23.75 -9.53
N ASN A 237 -4.02 22.42 -9.46
CA ASN A 237 -3.59 21.72 -8.26
C ASN A 237 -2.06 21.77 -8.16
N ASP A 238 -1.52 22.39 -7.12
CA ASP A 238 -0.09 22.32 -6.82
C ASP A 238 0.16 21.37 -5.63
N LEU A 239 1.41 20.96 -5.46
CA LEU A 239 1.86 20.23 -4.27
C LEU A 239 2.13 21.20 -3.13
N TYR A 240 1.71 20.84 -1.93
CA TYR A 240 1.93 21.58 -0.70
C TYR A 240 2.55 20.71 0.37
N LEU A 241 3.17 21.35 1.37
CA LEU A 241 3.54 20.74 2.64
C LEU A 241 2.82 21.41 3.81
N ILE A 242 2.35 20.59 4.74
CA ILE A 242 1.87 21.03 6.05
C ILE A 242 2.84 20.48 7.10
N LYS A 243 3.39 21.35 7.95
CA LYS A 243 4.12 20.92 9.16
C LYS A 243 3.12 20.57 10.26
N LEU A 244 3.26 19.43 10.90
CA LEU A 244 2.37 19.00 11.97
C LEU A 244 2.92 19.45 13.34
N PRO A 245 2.06 19.72 14.35
CA PRO A 245 0.60 19.61 14.34
C PRO A 245 -0.15 20.89 13.93
N ARG A 246 0.49 22.03 13.66
CA ARG A 246 -0.24 23.32 13.49
C ARG A 246 0.28 24.20 12.35
N GLY A 247 1.01 23.64 11.40
CA GLY A 247 1.50 24.36 10.24
C GLY A 247 0.38 24.74 9.29
N LYS A 248 0.55 25.86 8.59
CA LYS A 248 -0.25 26.19 7.41
C LYS A 248 0.34 25.47 6.20
N PRO A 249 -0.47 25.19 5.16
CA PRO A 249 0.07 24.67 3.90
C PRO A 249 1.05 25.67 3.26
N VAL A 250 2.18 25.16 2.77
CA VAL A 250 3.21 25.92 2.05
C VAL A 250 3.38 25.29 0.67
N PRO A 251 3.32 26.07 -0.44
CA PRO A 251 3.48 25.52 -1.77
C PRO A 251 4.89 24.98 -2.00
N LEU A 252 4.96 23.79 -2.60
CA LEU A 252 6.19 23.17 -3.11
C LEU A 252 6.39 23.42 -4.59
N THR A 253 5.30 23.31 -5.35
CA THR A 253 5.25 23.57 -6.78
C THR A 253 4.36 24.78 -7.06
N GLN A 254 4.59 25.40 -8.21
CA GLN A 254 3.73 26.41 -8.82
C GLN A 254 3.91 26.24 -10.33
N THR A 255 3.12 25.36 -10.96
CA THR A 255 3.32 25.04 -12.38
C THR A 255 2.03 25.20 -13.19
N PRO A 256 2.13 25.36 -14.53
CA PRO A 256 0.95 25.52 -15.37
C PRO A 256 0.16 24.21 -15.57
N VAL A 257 0.56 23.10 -14.93
CA VAL A 257 -0.17 21.83 -14.97
C VAL A 257 -0.48 21.35 -13.55
N PRO A 258 -1.63 20.69 -13.32
CA PRO A 258 -1.92 20.13 -12.00
C PRO A 258 -0.97 18.99 -11.64
N GLU A 259 -0.61 18.86 -10.37
CA GLU A 259 0.28 17.82 -9.87
C GLU A 259 -0.37 17.07 -8.71
N THR A 260 -0.27 15.75 -8.73
CA THR A 260 -1.01 14.86 -7.83
C THR A 260 -0.12 13.75 -7.28
N SER A 261 -0.66 12.98 -6.34
CA SER A 261 -0.12 11.70 -5.89
C SER A 261 1.30 11.79 -5.31
N PRO A 262 1.59 12.74 -4.39
CA PRO A 262 2.92 12.84 -3.80
C PRO A 262 3.22 11.60 -2.97
N SER A 263 4.42 11.04 -3.12
CA SER A 263 4.94 9.95 -2.28
C SER A 263 6.39 10.22 -1.89
N TRP A 264 6.68 10.07 -0.60
CA TRP A 264 7.99 10.41 -0.03
C TRP A 264 9.03 9.33 -0.29
N SER A 265 10.24 9.75 -0.65
CA SER A 265 11.42 8.92 -0.48
C SER A 265 11.65 8.63 1.02
N PRO A 266 12.22 7.48 1.38
CA PRO A 266 12.36 7.07 2.78
C PRO A 266 13.31 7.95 3.60
N ASP A 267 14.23 8.65 2.95
CA ASP A 267 15.12 9.63 3.58
C ASP A 267 14.45 11.00 3.80
N GLY A 268 13.21 11.19 3.34
CA GLY A 268 12.46 12.43 3.47
C GLY A 268 12.99 13.59 2.62
N LYS A 269 13.90 13.33 1.66
CA LYS A 269 14.54 14.39 0.85
C LYS A 269 13.86 14.61 -0.50
N ARG A 270 13.05 13.66 -0.96
CA ARG A 270 12.43 13.70 -2.27
C ARG A 270 10.95 13.33 -2.23
N LEU A 271 10.23 13.79 -3.24
CA LEU A 271 8.88 13.36 -3.56
C LEU A 271 8.87 12.78 -4.96
N VAL A 272 8.22 11.64 -5.17
CA VAL A 272 7.70 11.27 -6.49
C VAL A 272 6.25 11.74 -6.59
N PHE A 273 5.84 12.24 -7.75
CA PHE A 273 4.48 12.73 -7.99
C PHE A 273 4.10 12.55 -9.45
N ALA A 274 2.80 12.68 -9.73
CA ALA A 274 2.24 12.62 -11.08
C ALA A 274 1.89 14.01 -11.61
N ALA A 275 2.01 14.19 -12.92
CA ALA A 275 1.52 15.33 -13.68
C ALA A 275 0.78 14.81 -14.93
N PRO A 276 -0.15 15.59 -15.53
CA PRO A 276 -0.86 15.20 -16.73
C PRO A 276 0.06 14.74 -17.85
N PRO A 277 -0.32 13.66 -18.57
CA PRO A 277 0.43 13.23 -19.73
C PRO A 277 0.49 14.30 -20.82
N ALA A 278 1.66 14.45 -21.42
CA ALA A 278 1.88 15.33 -22.56
C ALA A 278 2.80 14.66 -23.58
N PRO A 279 2.61 14.90 -24.90
CA PRO A 279 3.47 14.33 -25.93
C PRO A 279 4.96 14.60 -25.65
N GLY A 280 5.78 13.55 -25.60
CA GLY A 280 7.21 13.64 -25.34
C GLY A 280 7.61 13.97 -23.89
N ARG A 281 6.65 14.01 -22.94
CA ARG A 281 6.89 14.27 -21.52
C ARG A 281 6.64 13.01 -20.69
N SER A 282 7.39 12.86 -19.60
CA SER A 282 7.08 11.85 -18.58
C SER A 282 5.90 12.33 -17.71
N ASP A 283 5.05 11.42 -17.26
CA ASP A 283 3.93 11.74 -16.38
C ASP A 283 4.31 11.67 -14.91
N LEU A 284 5.43 11.04 -14.59
CA LEU A 284 5.95 10.92 -13.24
C LEU A 284 7.24 11.71 -13.10
N PHE A 285 7.37 12.39 -11.97
CA PHE A 285 8.50 13.25 -11.66
C PHE A 285 9.04 12.96 -10.28
N VAL A 286 10.33 13.17 -10.10
CA VAL A 286 11.00 13.13 -8.81
C VAL A 286 11.50 14.53 -8.49
N MET A 287 11.01 15.11 -7.39
CA MET A 287 11.43 16.40 -6.87
C MET A 287 12.45 16.23 -5.76
N ASP A 288 13.55 16.97 -5.81
CA ASP A 288 14.42 17.22 -4.66
C ASP A 288 13.88 18.40 -3.84
N LEU A 289 13.62 18.18 -2.55
CA LEU A 289 12.98 19.18 -1.70
C LEU A 289 13.91 20.33 -1.29
N LYS A 290 15.23 20.13 -1.37
CA LYS A 290 16.22 21.17 -1.02
C LYS A 290 16.38 22.15 -2.18
N SER A 291 16.55 21.63 -3.40
CA SER A 291 16.71 22.47 -4.61
C SER A 291 15.37 22.90 -5.22
N LYS A 292 14.26 22.26 -4.82
CA LYS A 292 12.93 22.40 -5.43
C LYS A 292 12.90 22.08 -6.93
N SER A 293 13.88 21.31 -7.40
CA SER A 293 13.98 20.91 -8.81
C SER A 293 13.33 19.55 -9.03
N SER A 294 12.60 19.43 -10.13
CA SER A 294 11.92 18.20 -10.54
C SER A 294 12.56 17.60 -11.79
N THR A 295 12.86 16.30 -11.76
CA THR A 295 13.37 15.55 -12.91
C THR A 295 12.35 14.52 -13.39
N PRO A 296 12.16 14.33 -14.70
CA PRO A 296 11.26 13.30 -15.21
C PRO A 296 11.73 11.90 -14.81
N MET A 297 10.77 11.00 -14.59
CA MET A 297 11.02 9.58 -14.32
C MET A 297 10.33 8.73 -15.41
N PRO A 298 10.99 8.53 -16.57
CA PRO A 298 10.38 7.83 -17.70
C PRO A 298 10.04 6.39 -17.32
N THR A 299 8.78 5.98 -17.39
CA THR A 299 8.34 4.65 -16.94
C THR A 299 8.40 3.58 -18.02
N GLY A 300 8.53 3.98 -19.29
CA GLY A 300 8.37 3.10 -20.44
C GLY A 300 6.90 2.79 -20.80
N PHE A 301 5.95 3.49 -20.17
CA PHE A 301 4.52 3.36 -20.46
C PHE A 301 3.93 4.68 -20.99
N PRO A 302 2.90 4.63 -21.85
CA PRO A 302 2.30 5.85 -22.41
C PRO A 302 1.63 6.75 -21.37
N VAL A 303 1.00 6.15 -20.34
CA VAL A 303 0.35 6.87 -19.24
C VAL A 303 0.68 6.17 -17.93
N SER A 304 1.21 6.93 -16.96
CA SER A 304 1.55 6.45 -15.62
C SER A 304 1.01 7.37 -14.53
N ILE A 305 0.37 6.80 -13.51
CA ILE A 305 -0.25 7.53 -12.39
C ILE A 305 0.04 6.85 -11.03
N ASP A 306 -0.38 7.48 -9.93
CA ASP A 306 -0.34 6.96 -8.56
C ASP A 306 1.01 6.35 -8.13
N PRO A 307 2.13 7.09 -8.19
CA PRO A 307 3.42 6.57 -7.77
C PRO A 307 3.49 6.35 -6.25
N ALA A 308 4.17 5.30 -5.82
CA ALA A 308 4.43 5.00 -4.42
C ALA A 308 5.89 4.54 -4.23
N TRP A 309 6.65 5.28 -3.43
CA TRP A 309 8.03 4.94 -3.09
C TRP A 309 8.06 3.80 -2.06
N SER A 310 8.92 2.80 -2.27
CA SER A 310 9.18 1.74 -1.30
C SER A 310 9.93 2.27 -0.06
N PRO A 311 9.66 1.74 1.14
CA PRO A 311 10.38 2.14 2.35
C PRO A 311 11.91 1.93 2.32
N ASP A 312 12.42 1.01 1.51
CA ASP A 312 13.86 0.80 1.30
C ASP A 312 14.49 1.76 0.27
N GLY A 313 13.66 2.52 -0.44
CA GLY A 313 14.11 3.53 -1.40
C GLY A 313 14.46 2.99 -2.79
N ASN A 314 14.44 1.67 -2.98
CA ASN A 314 14.96 1.02 -4.18
C ASN A 314 13.93 0.90 -5.30
N GLN A 315 12.64 0.99 -4.97
CA GLN A 315 11.55 0.72 -5.89
C GLN A 315 10.50 1.82 -5.85
N ILE A 316 9.88 2.07 -6.99
CA ILE A 316 8.69 2.92 -7.11
C ILE A 316 7.61 2.08 -7.80
N ALA A 317 6.53 1.84 -7.09
CA ALA A 317 5.31 1.29 -7.67
C ALA A 317 4.54 2.41 -8.37
N PHE A 318 3.79 2.08 -9.42
CA PHE A 318 2.91 3.02 -10.10
C PHE A 318 1.86 2.25 -10.91
N VAL A 319 0.86 2.96 -11.43
CA VAL A 319 -0.20 2.39 -12.28
C VAL A 319 0.04 2.80 -13.71
N SER A 320 0.22 1.83 -14.61
CA SER A 320 0.11 2.05 -16.06
C SER A 320 -1.36 2.04 -16.48
N VAL A 321 -1.76 3.03 -17.28
CA VAL A 321 -3.12 3.15 -17.82
C VAL A 321 -3.10 2.94 -19.33
N SER A 322 -3.98 2.07 -19.82
CA SER A 322 -4.20 1.84 -21.25
C SER A 322 -5.68 1.59 -21.51
N GLY A 323 -6.38 2.61 -22.01
CA GLY A 323 -7.85 2.59 -22.12
C GLY A 323 -8.48 2.43 -20.73
N SER A 324 -9.29 1.40 -20.53
CA SER A 324 -9.89 1.06 -19.23
C SER A 324 -8.99 0.18 -18.34
N SER A 325 -7.91 -0.39 -18.90
CA SER A 325 -7.00 -1.27 -18.15
C SER A 325 -6.07 -0.45 -17.26
N ARG A 326 -5.92 -0.91 -16.02
CA ARG A 326 -5.01 -0.37 -15.01
C ARG A 326 -4.11 -1.50 -14.53
N THR A 327 -2.81 -1.37 -14.79
CA THR A 327 -1.81 -2.38 -14.41
C THR A 327 -0.85 -1.80 -13.39
N LEU A 328 -0.67 -2.50 -12.27
CA LEU A 328 0.38 -2.19 -11.32
C LEU A 328 1.73 -2.55 -11.91
N CYS A 329 2.66 -1.61 -11.83
CA CYS A 329 4.03 -1.76 -12.25
C CYS A 329 4.97 -1.41 -11.10
N VAL A 330 6.17 -1.96 -11.12
CA VAL A 330 7.26 -1.56 -10.22
C VAL A 330 8.50 -1.25 -11.04
N ARG A 331 9.13 -0.12 -10.72
CA ARG A 331 10.38 0.35 -11.31
C ARG A 331 11.48 0.34 -10.27
N ASN A 332 12.64 -0.20 -10.61
CA ASN A 332 13.86 0.00 -9.85
C ASN A 332 14.33 1.46 -10.02
N PHE A 333 14.48 2.16 -8.90
CA PHE A 333 14.79 3.58 -8.91
C PHE A 333 16.19 3.89 -9.46
N GLN A 334 17.17 2.99 -9.26
CA GLN A 334 18.55 3.19 -9.70
C GLN A 334 18.76 2.78 -11.16
N THR A 335 18.29 1.60 -11.54
CA THR A 335 18.54 1.05 -12.89
C THR A 335 17.52 1.49 -13.92
N GLY A 336 16.35 1.98 -13.47
CA GLY A 336 15.22 2.29 -14.34
C GLY A 336 14.51 1.07 -14.91
N GLN A 337 14.92 -0.16 -14.55
CA GLN A 337 14.25 -1.36 -15.01
C GLN A 337 12.82 -1.40 -14.45
N THR A 338 11.86 -1.71 -15.31
CA THR A 338 10.44 -1.70 -14.97
C THR A 338 9.80 -3.03 -15.31
N ARG A 339 8.89 -3.50 -14.45
CA ARG A 339 8.10 -4.72 -14.69
C ARG A 339 6.64 -4.55 -14.27
N LYS A 340 5.76 -5.26 -14.97
CA LYS A 340 4.33 -5.37 -14.64
C LYS A 340 4.13 -6.41 -13.53
N LEU A 341 3.12 -6.19 -12.69
CA LEU A 341 2.73 -7.11 -11.62
C LEU A 341 1.35 -7.73 -11.88
N THR A 342 0.29 -6.95 -11.74
CA THR A 342 -1.10 -7.42 -11.83
C THR A 342 -2.04 -6.26 -12.11
N GLU A 343 -3.30 -6.53 -12.44
CA GLU A 343 -4.30 -5.49 -12.60
C GLU A 343 -4.71 -4.87 -11.25
N GLY A 344 -4.80 -3.54 -11.21
CA GLY A 344 -5.12 -2.82 -9.99
C GLY A 344 -4.76 -1.34 -10.06
N SER A 345 -5.07 -0.63 -8.99
CA SER A 345 -4.80 0.80 -8.82
C SER A 345 -4.42 1.14 -7.38
N GLN A 346 -3.98 2.38 -7.15
CA GLN A 346 -3.71 2.94 -5.82
C GLN A 346 -2.72 2.08 -5.00
N PRO A 347 -1.51 1.81 -5.54
CA PRO A 347 -0.53 0.98 -4.85
C PRO A 347 -0.01 1.67 -3.58
N THR A 348 0.12 0.92 -2.49
CA THR A 348 0.85 1.37 -1.29
C THR A 348 1.73 0.26 -0.73
N TRP A 349 2.94 0.61 -0.33
CA TRP A 349 3.92 -0.35 0.19
C TRP A 349 3.71 -0.62 1.68
N GLY A 350 3.83 -1.89 2.06
CA GLY A 350 4.09 -2.25 3.45
C GLY A 350 5.53 -1.92 3.84
N ALA A 351 5.77 -1.82 5.16
CA ALA A 351 7.07 -1.53 5.77
C ALA A 351 8.25 -2.34 5.21
N ASP A 352 7.99 -3.58 4.78
CA ASP A 352 9.01 -4.54 4.39
C ASP A 352 9.54 -4.37 2.94
N SER A 353 8.97 -3.43 2.17
CA SER A 353 9.31 -3.17 0.76
C SER A 353 9.16 -4.40 -0.17
N ARG A 354 8.36 -5.39 0.22
CA ARG A 354 8.05 -6.59 -0.58
C ARG A 354 6.56 -6.78 -0.80
N HIS A 355 5.75 -6.29 0.14
CA HIS A 355 4.31 -6.33 0.00
C HIS A 355 3.78 -5.01 -0.51
N LEU A 356 2.90 -5.10 -1.50
CA LEU A 356 2.19 -3.97 -2.07
C LEU A 356 0.68 -4.21 -1.93
N LEU A 357 -0.01 -3.31 -1.23
CA LEU A 357 -1.46 -3.29 -1.17
C LEU A 357 -2.01 -2.49 -2.35
N PHE A 358 -3.14 -2.91 -2.89
CA PHE A 358 -3.77 -2.25 -4.03
C PHE A 358 -5.28 -2.46 -4.06
N THR A 359 -5.96 -1.59 -4.80
CA THR A 359 -7.40 -1.66 -5.05
C THR A 359 -7.66 -2.35 -6.39
N LYS A 360 -8.54 -3.35 -6.40
CA LYS A 360 -9.04 -4.01 -7.61
C LYS A 360 -10.16 -3.19 -8.26
N SER A 361 -10.41 -3.41 -9.54
CA SER A 361 -11.52 -2.79 -10.27
C SER A 361 -12.90 -3.04 -9.64
N SER A 362 -13.05 -4.16 -8.93
CA SER A 362 -14.26 -4.51 -8.16
C SER A 362 -14.47 -3.66 -6.90
N GLY A 363 -13.49 -2.86 -6.49
CA GLY A 363 -13.51 -2.16 -5.20
C GLY A 363 -13.08 -3.01 -4.01
N ALA A 364 -12.57 -4.23 -4.24
CA ALA A 364 -11.91 -5.02 -3.20
C ALA A 364 -10.44 -4.60 -3.06
N MET A 365 -9.86 -4.79 -1.88
CA MET A 365 -8.42 -4.61 -1.66
C MET A 365 -7.69 -5.96 -1.58
N SER A 366 -6.50 -6.01 -2.15
CA SER A 366 -5.64 -7.18 -2.10
C SER A 366 -4.18 -6.76 -1.93
N MET A 367 -3.40 -7.65 -1.35
CA MET A 367 -1.98 -7.49 -1.16
C MET A 367 -1.25 -8.43 -2.11
N ILE A 368 -0.26 -7.93 -2.84
CA ILE A 368 0.62 -8.73 -3.69
C ILE A 368 2.03 -8.79 -3.09
N ARG A 369 2.63 -9.97 -3.15
CA ARG A 369 4.06 -10.17 -2.96
C ARG A 369 4.78 -9.83 -4.25
N VAL A 370 5.59 -8.77 -4.20
CA VAL A 370 6.22 -8.20 -5.39
C VAL A 370 7.24 -9.16 -5.99
N ASP A 371 7.92 -9.98 -5.20
CA ASP A 371 8.88 -11.00 -5.62
C ASP A 371 8.22 -12.20 -6.32
N THR A 372 7.18 -12.78 -5.72
CA THR A 372 6.56 -14.02 -6.22
C THR A 372 5.32 -13.82 -7.08
N GLY A 373 4.72 -12.64 -7.05
CA GLY A 373 3.42 -12.35 -7.68
C GLY A 373 2.22 -12.93 -6.92
N GLN A 374 2.42 -13.54 -5.75
CA GLN A 374 1.34 -14.14 -4.96
C GLN A 374 0.40 -13.06 -4.40
N ILE A 375 -0.91 -13.24 -4.58
CA ILE A 375 -1.93 -12.27 -4.16
C ILE A 375 -2.77 -12.83 -3.01
N TYR A 376 -2.98 -12.02 -1.99
CA TYR A 376 -3.82 -12.33 -0.82
C TYR A 376 -4.97 -11.32 -0.73
N PRO A 377 -6.23 -11.77 -0.53
CA PRO A 377 -7.32 -10.86 -0.24
C PRO A 377 -7.12 -10.17 1.12
N VAL A 378 -7.48 -8.90 1.22
CA VAL A 378 -7.43 -8.12 2.46
C VAL A 378 -8.84 -7.67 2.85
N VAL A 379 -9.47 -6.84 2.02
CA VAL A 379 -10.87 -6.43 2.22
C VAL A 379 -11.70 -6.91 1.04
N VAL A 380 -12.73 -7.71 1.32
CA VAL A 380 -13.57 -8.37 0.31
C VAL A 380 -15.05 -8.17 0.61
N GLY A 381 -15.82 -7.81 -0.43
CA GLY A 381 -17.28 -7.70 -0.37
C GLY A 381 -17.80 -6.48 0.43
N GLY A 382 -19.13 -6.40 0.57
CA GLY A 382 -19.81 -5.43 1.44
C GLY A 382 -19.82 -3.96 0.99
N GLY A 383 -19.01 -3.60 -0.01
CA GLY A 383 -18.90 -2.21 -0.48
C GLY A 383 -17.68 -1.99 -1.36
N ARG A 384 -17.29 -0.72 -1.50
CA ARG A 384 -16.13 -0.28 -2.27
C ARG A 384 -15.06 0.27 -1.33
N ALA A 385 -13.91 -0.38 -1.29
CA ALA A 385 -12.70 0.07 -0.61
C ALA A 385 -11.74 0.74 -1.63
N VAL A 386 -11.24 1.92 -1.29
CA VAL A 386 -10.33 2.73 -2.11
C VAL A 386 -9.34 3.49 -1.22
N ASP A 387 -8.35 4.12 -1.83
CA ASP A 387 -7.36 5.00 -1.19
C ASP A 387 -6.61 4.33 -0.02
N PRO A 388 -6.01 3.14 -0.21
CA PRO A 388 -5.30 2.48 0.87
C PRO A 388 -4.05 3.26 1.32
N SER A 389 -3.83 3.31 2.62
CA SER A 389 -2.62 3.82 3.27
C SER A 389 -2.17 2.81 4.34
N TRP A 390 -0.86 2.61 4.49
CA TRP A 390 -0.30 1.52 5.29
C TRP A 390 0.80 2.06 6.19
N THR A 391 0.76 1.70 7.49
CA THR A 391 1.85 1.98 8.44
C THR A 391 3.17 1.39 7.96
N ARG A 392 4.28 2.07 8.27
CA ARG A 392 5.61 1.76 7.74
C ARG A 392 6.65 1.58 8.82
#